data_AF-A0A1J8RIP5-F1
#
_entry.id   AF-A0A1J8RIP5-F1
#
_cell.length_a   1.000
_cell.length_b   1.000
_cell.length_c   1.000
_cell.angle_alpha   90.00
_cell.angle_beta   90.00
_cell.angle_gamma   90.00
#
_symmetry.space_group_name_H-M   'P 1'
#
loop_
_entity.id
_entity.type
_entity.pdbx_description
1 polymer ?
#
loop_
_entity_poly.entity_id
_entity_poly.type
_entity_poly.pdbx_seq_one_letter_code
_entity_poly.pdbx_strand_id
1 'polypeptide(L)'
;MAMLTILFGGEAIIGPLLGVSPSFMLSGVSPGTYIAIQTIVEYIPMLPSMSFNTELPLSFVDGFTRAMLLCSLVPPAVVTHVSPVIANGGFFITNMFSFLEPTPLKLTTPAELKLYRWTTTDLWCTPLIAGLYALLTHAQPFWAELHDVISTVLGGAGDGVGPMDPESARALCALILAGMFSTRTVKDFGLIWKRNVAEKIKIQ
;
A
#
# COMPACT_ATOMS: atom_id res chain seq x y z
N MET A 1 10.01 16.79 -5.51
CA MET A 1 9.81 15.93 -6.71
C MET A 1 9.51 14.46 -6.39
N ALA A 2 10.04 13.85 -5.32
CA ALA A 2 9.77 12.44 -5.01
C ALA A 2 8.30 12.08 -4.71
N MET A 3 7.51 12.99 -4.12
CA MET A 3 6.14 12.72 -3.68
C MET A 3 5.19 12.29 -4.83
N LEU A 4 5.17 13.04 -5.94
CA LEU A 4 4.32 12.72 -7.09
C LEU A 4 4.75 11.42 -7.76
N THR A 5 6.06 11.15 -7.81
CA THR A 5 6.60 9.89 -8.31
C THR A 5 6.21 8.70 -7.44
N ILE A 6 6.18 8.86 -6.12
CA ILE A 6 5.71 7.82 -5.20
C ILE A 6 4.21 7.58 -5.39
N LEU A 7 3.41 8.64 -5.50
CA LEU A 7 1.95 8.57 -5.64
C LEU A 7 1.50 8.00 -6.99
N PHE A 8 2.04 8.51 -8.10
CA PHE A 8 1.61 8.18 -9.45
C PHE A 8 2.54 7.21 -10.19
N GLY A 9 3.68 6.84 -9.61
CA GLY A 9 4.69 6.02 -10.30
C GLY A 9 4.20 4.62 -10.65
N GLY A 10 3.32 4.02 -9.83
CA GLY A 10 2.67 2.76 -10.17
C GLY A 10 1.78 2.91 -11.42
N GLU A 11 0.89 3.91 -11.41
CA GLU A 11 -0.01 4.19 -12.53
C GLU A 11 0.74 4.60 -13.81
N ALA A 12 1.83 5.35 -13.68
CA ALA A 12 2.67 5.77 -14.80
C ALA A 12 3.33 4.57 -15.52
N ILE A 13 3.58 3.46 -14.81
CA ILE A 13 4.10 2.22 -15.41
C ILE A 13 2.94 1.37 -15.94
N ILE A 14 1.90 1.16 -15.14
CA ILE A 14 0.80 0.24 -15.47
C ILE A 14 -0.07 0.76 -16.60
N GLY A 15 -0.43 2.05 -16.57
CA GLY A 15 -1.38 2.64 -17.51
C GLY A 15 -1.03 2.29 -18.95
N PRO A 16 0.18 2.65 -19.42
CA PRO A 16 0.62 2.32 -20.77
C PRO A 16 0.64 0.82 -21.07
N LEU A 17 0.98 -0.04 -20.09
CA LEU A 17 0.99 -1.49 -20.26
C LEU A 17 -0.42 -2.07 -20.44
N LEU A 18 -1.43 -1.45 -19.83
CA LEU A 18 -2.84 -1.83 -19.98
C LEU A 18 -3.53 -1.09 -21.13
N GLY A 19 -2.79 -0.27 -21.90
CA GLY A 19 -3.36 0.57 -22.97
C GLY A 19 -4.30 1.66 -22.45
N VAL A 20 -4.27 1.98 -21.15
CA VAL A 20 -5.07 3.05 -20.53
C VAL A 20 -4.19 4.25 -20.21
N SER A 21 -4.69 5.45 -20.50
CA SER A 21 -3.97 6.67 -20.15
C SER A 21 -3.95 6.87 -18.63
N PRO A 22 -2.79 7.19 -18.01
CA PRO A 22 -2.73 7.51 -16.59
C PRO A 22 -3.67 8.67 -16.22
N SER A 23 -4.32 8.56 -15.06
CA SER A 23 -5.32 9.50 -14.55
C SER A 23 -4.80 10.94 -14.46
N PHE A 24 -3.54 11.13 -14.08
CA PHE A 24 -2.89 12.43 -14.02
C PHE A 24 -2.71 13.11 -15.39
N MET A 25 -2.76 12.36 -16.49
CA MET A 25 -2.76 12.91 -17.85
C MET A 25 -4.17 13.33 -18.30
N LEU A 26 -5.20 12.70 -17.73
CA LEU A 26 -6.60 12.99 -18.05
C LEU A 26 -7.16 14.12 -17.18
N SER A 27 -6.70 14.24 -15.93
CA SER A 27 -7.15 15.25 -14.98
C SER A 27 -6.00 15.78 -14.13
N GLY A 28 -5.78 17.10 -14.22
CA GLY A 28 -4.83 17.83 -13.37
C GLY A 28 -5.33 18.07 -11.94
N VAL A 29 -6.56 17.67 -11.61
CA VAL A 29 -7.16 17.92 -10.29
C VAL A 29 -6.42 17.15 -9.19
N SER A 30 -6.15 15.85 -9.38
CA SER A 30 -5.47 15.07 -8.35
C SER A 30 -4.00 15.51 -8.17
N PRO A 31 -3.19 15.70 -9.23
CA PRO A 31 -1.82 16.21 -9.05
C PRO A 31 -1.81 17.62 -8.46
N GLY A 32 -2.74 18.49 -8.90
CA GLY A 32 -2.88 19.85 -8.36
C GLY A 32 -3.21 19.86 -6.86
N THR A 33 -4.07 18.95 -6.41
CA THR A 33 -4.41 18.80 -4.99
C THR A 33 -3.19 18.36 -4.17
N TYR A 34 -2.45 17.36 -4.63
CA TYR A 34 -1.23 16.92 -3.94
C TYR A 34 -0.14 17.99 -3.93
N ILE A 35 0.04 18.74 -5.03
CA ILE A 35 0.97 19.88 -5.08
C ILE A 35 0.53 20.96 -4.09
N ALA A 36 -0.76 21.30 -4.02
CA ALA A 36 -1.26 22.30 -3.10
C ALA A 36 -1.02 21.90 -1.64
N ILE A 37 -1.32 20.63 -1.29
CA ILE A 37 -1.08 20.10 0.06
C ILE A 37 0.42 20.10 0.37
N GLN A 38 1.26 19.61 -0.54
CA GLN A 38 2.72 19.60 -0.37
C GLN A 38 3.26 21.02 -0.15
N THR A 39 2.77 21.98 -0.94
CA THR A 39 3.11 23.39 -0.80
C THR A 39 2.73 23.88 0.59
N ILE A 40 1.49 23.64 1.03
CA ILE A 40 1.03 24.02 2.38
C ILE A 40 1.94 23.42 3.47
N VAL A 41 2.27 22.14 3.37
CA VAL A 41 3.14 21.44 4.32
C VAL A 41 4.53 22.05 4.37
N GLU A 42 5.09 22.45 3.22
CA GLU A 42 6.40 23.12 3.14
C GLU A 42 6.39 24.55 3.71
N TYR A 43 5.26 25.25 3.63
CA TYR A 43 5.09 26.60 4.18
C TYR A 43 4.69 26.64 5.66
N ILE A 44 4.30 25.50 6.27
CA ILE A 44 3.98 25.44 7.70
C ILE A 44 5.29 25.43 8.52
N PRO A 45 5.50 26.41 9.42
CA PRO A 45 6.76 26.56 10.14
C PRO A 45 7.01 25.48 11.19
N MET A 46 5.95 24.80 11.66
CA MET A 46 6.08 23.71 12.62
C MET A 46 5.01 22.66 12.37
N LEU A 47 5.42 21.49 11.87
CA LEU A 47 4.54 20.34 11.75
C LEU A 47 4.39 19.68 13.13
N PRO A 48 3.19 19.21 13.50
CA PRO A 48 3.00 18.41 14.70
C PRO A 48 3.97 17.23 14.71
N SER A 49 4.57 16.94 15.86
CA SER A 49 5.43 15.76 15.98
C SER A 49 4.62 14.49 15.75
N MET A 50 5.21 13.54 15.01
CA MET A 50 4.59 12.24 14.77
C MET A 50 4.23 11.59 16.11
N SER A 51 2.95 11.33 16.30
CA SER A 51 2.40 10.81 17.55
C SER A 51 1.42 9.68 17.27
N PHE A 52 1.24 8.77 18.22
CA PHE A 52 0.30 7.67 18.06
C PHE A 52 -1.13 8.12 17.67
N ASN A 53 -1.61 9.22 18.26
CA ASN A 53 -2.96 9.74 18.04
C ASN A 53 -3.16 10.34 16.64
N THR A 54 -2.10 10.84 16.02
CA THR A 54 -2.15 11.41 14.66
C THR A 54 -1.90 10.34 13.61
N GLU A 55 -0.92 9.47 13.85
CA GLU A 55 -0.49 8.47 12.88
C GLU A 55 -1.49 7.32 12.74
N LEU A 56 -2.21 6.94 13.80
CA LEU A 56 -3.13 5.79 13.75
C LEU A 56 -4.33 6.00 12.81
N PRO A 57 -5.09 7.11 12.91
CA PRO A 57 -6.18 7.35 11.97
C PRO A 57 -5.66 7.56 10.53
N LEU A 58 -4.52 8.23 10.36
CA LEU A 58 -3.90 8.41 9.03
C LEU A 58 -3.50 7.08 8.39
N SER A 59 -2.87 6.19 9.16
CA SER A 59 -2.43 4.87 8.68
C SER A 59 -3.62 3.98 8.32
N PHE A 60 -4.72 4.09 9.06
CA PHE A 60 -5.96 3.38 8.75
C PHE A 60 -6.56 3.86 7.41
N VAL A 61 -6.64 5.18 7.21
CA VAL A 61 -7.18 5.78 5.98
C VAL A 61 -6.26 5.51 4.78
N ASP A 62 -4.95 5.56 4.95
CA ASP A 62 -3.97 5.17 3.91
C ASP A 62 -4.18 3.71 3.51
N GLY A 63 -4.31 2.79 4.48
CA GLY A 63 -4.56 1.38 4.18
C GLY A 63 -5.88 1.16 3.44
N PHE A 64 -6.94 1.88 3.83
CA PHE A 64 -8.25 1.79 3.16
C PHE A 64 -8.19 2.31 1.71
N THR A 65 -7.65 3.51 1.50
CA THR A 65 -7.56 4.13 0.17
C THR A 65 -6.62 3.38 -0.76
N ARG A 66 -5.50 2.86 -0.24
CA ARG A 66 -4.56 2.03 -0.99
C ARG A 66 -5.21 0.71 -1.42
N ALA A 67 -6.00 0.06 -0.57
CA ALA A 67 -6.68 -1.17 -0.95
C ALA A 67 -7.70 -0.94 -2.07
N MET A 68 -8.42 0.19 -2.05
CA MET A 68 -9.35 0.56 -3.13
C MET A 68 -8.63 0.73 -4.47
N LEU A 69 -7.45 1.37 -4.46
CA LEU A 69 -6.62 1.50 -5.67
C LEU A 69 -6.12 0.13 -6.14
N LEU A 70 -5.56 -0.68 -5.24
CA LEU A 70 -5.07 -2.02 -5.56
C LEU A 70 -6.18 -2.87 -6.15
N CYS A 71 -7.30 -3.03 -5.47
CA CYS A 71 -8.35 -3.92 -5.93
C CYS A 71 -9.15 -3.39 -7.13
N SER A 72 -8.92 -2.15 -7.58
CA SER A 72 -9.54 -1.61 -8.80
C SER A 72 -8.60 -1.67 -10.02
N LEU A 73 -7.30 -1.46 -9.82
CA LEU A 73 -6.28 -1.51 -10.88
C LEU A 73 -5.70 -2.91 -11.11
N VAL A 74 -5.60 -3.71 -10.05
CA VAL A 74 -4.98 -5.04 -10.10
C VAL A 74 -5.83 -6.06 -10.87
N PRO A 75 -7.18 -6.10 -10.80
CA PRO A 75 -7.92 -7.14 -11.52
C PRO A 75 -7.72 -7.08 -13.03
N PRO A 76 -7.76 -5.91 -13.70
CA PRO A 76 -7.35 -5.81 -15.11
C PRO A 76 -5.88 -6.21 -15.31
N ALA A 77 -4.99 -5.77 -14.42
CA ALA A 77 -3.56 -5.98 -14.61
C ALA A 77 -3.12 -7.43 -14.41
N VAL A 78 -3.63 -8.15 -13.40
CA VAL A 78 -3.32 -9.57 -13.13
C VAL A 78 -3.91 -10.50 -14.18
N VAL A 79 -5.09 -10.15 -14.73
CA VAL A 79 -5.67 -10.89 -15.85
C VAL A 79 -4.77 -10.81 -17.09
N THR A 80 -4.06 -9.69 -17.28
CA THR A 80 -3.15 -9.49 -18.42
C THR A 80 -1.68 -9.85 -18.15
N HIS A 81 -1.17 -9.64 -16.93
CA HIS A 81 0.25 -9.71 -16.57
C HIS A 81 0.47 -9.95 -15.04
N VAL A 82 1.22 -10.99 -14.70
CA VAL A 82 1.57 -11.35 -13.30
C VAL A 82 2.86 -10.61 -12.89
N SER A 83 2.82 -9.31 -12.59
CA SER A 83 4.03 -8.56 -12.19
C SER A 83 3.85 -7.76 -10.89
N PRO A 84 4.67 -7.98 -9.84
CA PRO A 84 4.63 -7.23 -8.59
C PRO A 84 5.12 -5.77 -8.74
N VAL A 85 5.66 -5.40 -9.91
CA VAL A 85 6.11 -4.02 -10.24
C VAL A 85 4.94 -3.03 -10.27
N ILE A 86 3.76 -3.54 -10.59
CA ILE A 86 2.51 -2.81 -10.85
C ILE A 86 2.24 -1.79 -9.72
N ALA A 87 2.15 -2.23 -8.47
CA ALA A 87 1.71 -1.32 -7.40
C ALA A 87 2.83 -0.76 -6.50
N ASN A 88 4.08 -1.17 -6.72
CA ASN A 88 5.25 -0.61 -6.01
C ASN A 88 6.15 0.25 -6.91
N GLY A 89 5.72 0.51 -8.16
CA GLY A 89 6.48 1.24 -9.17
C GLY A 89 7.03 2.59 -8.69
N GLY A 90 6.27 3.33 -7.88
CA GLY A 90 6.71 4.60 -7.32
C GLY A 90 7.98 4.51 -6.46
N PHE A 91 8.10 3.49 -5.61
CA PHE A 91 9.29 3.27 -4.79
C PHE A 91 10.50 2.84 -5.64
N PHE A 92 10.28 2.00 -6.65
CA PHE A 92 11.35 1.58 -7.56
C PHE A 92 11.85 2.75 -8.43
N ILE A 93 10.94 3.56 -8.97
CA ILE A 93 11.28 4.75 -9.75
C ILE A 93 12.00 5.78 -8.87
N THR A 94 11.57 5.96 -7.62
CA THR A 94 12.21 6.91 -6.70
C THR A 94 13.65 6.49 -6.38
N ASN A 95 13.87 5.21 -6.08
CA ASN A 95 15.22 4.66 -5.92
C ASN A 95 16.07 4.75 -7.20
N MET A 96 15.44 4.61 -8.38
CA MET A 96 16.12 4.81 -9.67
C MET A 96 16.53 6.27 -9.87
N PHE A 97 15.69 7.24 -9.50
CA PHE A 97 16.03 8.65 -9.60
C PHE A 97 17.05 9.14 -8.57
N SER A 98 17.28 8.39 -7.49
CA SER A 98 18.43 8.65 -6.60
C SER A 98 19.78 8.54 -7.33
N PHE A 99 19.86 7.89 -8.50
CA PHE A 99 21.07 7.90 -9.34
C PHE A 99 21.37 9.26 -9.99
N LEU A 100 20.39 10.16 -10.04
CA LEU A 100 20.53 11.49 -10.60
C LEU A 100 20.85 12.55 -9.53
N GLU A 101 20.92 12.17 -8.25
CA GLU A 101 21.34 13.08 -7.20
C GLU A 101 22.84 13.39 -7.32
N PRO A 102 23.27 14.64 -7.08
CA PRO A 102 24.68 15.03 -7.11
C PRO A 102 25.51 14.47 -5.94
N THR A 103 24.94 13.55 -5.15
CA THR A 103 25.57 12.87 -4.02
C THR A 103 26.28 11.59 -4.46
N PRO A 104 27.37 11.18 -3.78
CA PRO A 104 28.09 9.96 -4.15
C PRO A 104 27.17 8.73 -4.02
N LEU A 105 27.11 7.92 -5.07
CA LEU A 105 26.36 6.66 -5.07
C LEU A 105 26.89 5.73 -3.97
N LYS A 106 26.16 5.67 -2.85
CA LYS A 106 26.43 4.74 -1.78
C LYS A 106 25.51 3.54 -1.95
N LEU A 107 26.09 2.36 -2.15
CA LEU A 107 25.37 1.09 -2.17
C LEU A 107 24.80 0.85 -0.76
N THR A 108 23.58 1.34 -0.54
CA THR A 108 22.81 1.10 0.67
C THR A 108 21.64 0.23 0.32
N THR A 109 21.37 -0.81 1.12
CA THR A 109 20.12 -1.56 1.00
C THR A 109 18.96 -0.56 1.06
N PRO A 110 18.07 -0.54 0.05
CA PRO A 110 16.90 0.32 0.05
C PRO A 110 16.09 0.07 1.33
N ALA A 111 15.43 1.11 1.86
CA ALA A 111 14.66 0.99 3.10
C ALA A 111 13.54 -0.06 2.98
N GLU A 112 13.09 -0.33 1.76
CA GLU A 112 12.08 -1.29 1.32
C GLU A 112 12.53 -2.75 1.42
N LEU A 113 13.83 -3.01 1.30
CA LEU A 113 14.41 -4.35 1.40
C LEU A 113 15.05 -4.66 2.77
N LYS A 114 15.01 -3.70 3.70
CA LYS A 114 15.54 -3.91 5.06
C LYS A 114 14.55 -4.72 5.88
N LEU A 115 14.97 -5.90 6.35
CA LEU A 115 14.18 -6.74 7.25
C LEU A 115 13.59 -5.92 8.41
N TYR A 116 12.31 -6.15 8.67
CA TYR A 116 11.53 -5.55 9.75
C TYR A 116 11.38 -4.02 9.71
N ARG A 117 11.72 -3.36 8.59
CA ARG A 117 11.37 -1.94 8.41
C ARG A 117 9.96 -1.76 7.86
N TRP A 118 9.39 -0.64 8.23
CA TRP A 118 8.06 -0.19 7.83
C TRP A 118 7.82 -0.20 6.31
N THR A 119 8.84 0.18 5.52
CA THR A 119 8.82 0.19 4.05
C THR A 119 8.74 -1.22 3.45
N THR A 120 9.16 -2.26 4.17
CA THR A 120 9.00 -3.66 3.74
C THR A 120 7.55 -4.11 3.86
N THR A 121 6.82 -3.70 4.90
CA THR A 121 5.37 -3.97 4.99
C THR A 121 4.62 -3.31 3.84
N ASP A 122 4.97 -2.07 3.48
CA ASP A 122 4.35 -1.35 2.37
C ASP A 122 4.68 -1.98 1.00
N LEU A 123 5.85 -2.62 0.87
CA LEU A 123 6.24 -3.35 -0.34
C LEU A 123 5.45 -4.66 -0.50
N TRP A 124 5.31 -5.43 0.58
CA TRP A 124 4.70 -6.77 0.55
C TRP A 124 3.18 -6.78 0.71
N CYS A 125 2.60 -5.73 1.31
CA CYS A 125 1.14 -5.64 1.42
C CYS A 125 0.48 -5.60 0.04
N THR A 126 1.16 -5.01 -0.93
CA THR A 126 0.72 -4.89 -2.31
C THR A 126 0.46 -6.23 -3.00
N PRO A 127 1.46 -7.12 -3.18
CA PRO A 127 1.22 -8.45 -3.78
C PRO A 127 0.33 -9.33 -2.91
N LEU A 128 0.35 -9.16 -1.59
CA LEU A 128 -0.53 -9.90 -0.68
C LEU A 128 -2.01 -9.56 -0.91
N ILE A 129 -2.37 -8.28 -0.91
CA ILE A 129 -3.74 -7.82 -1.12
C ILE A 129 -4.20 -8.09 -2.56
N ALA A 130 -3.31 -7.92 -3.53
CA ALA A 130 -3.57 -8.28 -4.92
C ALA A 130 -3.88 -9.77 -5.07
N GLY A 131 -3.05 -10.64 -4.49
CA GLY A 131 -3.25 -12.08 -4.52
C GLY A 131 -4.49 -12.51 -3.76
N LEU A 132 -4.77 -11.91 -2.61
CA LEU A 132 -5.98 -12.17 -1.83
C LEU A 132 -7.25 -11.80 -2.63
N TYR A 133 -7.27 -10.63 -3.25
CA TYR A 133 -8.39 -10.22 -4.09
C TYR A 133 -8.59 -11.17 -5.28
N ALA A 134 -7.50 -11.55 -5.96
CA ALA A 134 -7.54 -12.48 -7.09
C ALA A 134 -8.03 -13.88 -6.67
N LEU A 135 -7.60 -14.36 -5.49
CA LEU A 135 -8.05 -15.61 -4.87
C LEU A 135 -9.56 -15.56 -4.59
N LEU A 136 -10.05 -14.50 -3.95
CA LEU A 136 -11.45 -14.39 -3.55
C LEU A 136 -12.39 -14.23 -4.74
N THR A 137 -11.96 -13.52 -5.79
CA THR A 137 -12.80 -13.25 -6.97
C THR A 137 -12.61 -14.25 -8.11
N HIS A 138 -11.74 -15.25 -7.95
CA HIS A 138 -11.36 -16.19 -9.00
C HIS A 138 -10.91 -15.46 -10.29
N ALA A 139 -10.07 -14.44 -10.16
CA ALA A 139 -9.68 -13.60 -11.30
C ALA A 139 -9.00 -14.39 -12.44
N GLN A 140 -8.40 -15.55 -12.15
CA GLN A 140 -7.88 -16.50 -13.14
C GLN A 140 -8.14 -17.95 -12.69
N PRO A 141 -8.11 -18.95 -13.61
CA PRO A 141 -8.33 -20.35 -13.26
C PRO A 141 -7.40 -20.87 -12.15
N PHE A 142 -6.13 -20.47 -12.17
CA PHE A 142 -5.16 -20.78 -11.11
C PHE A 142 -5.65 -20.37 -9.71
N TRP A 143 -6.23 -19.17 -9.59
CA TRP A 143 -6.73 -18.65 -8.31
C TRP A 143 -7.99 -19.37 -7.84
N ALA A 144 -8.83 -19.82 -8.75
CA ALA A 144 -9.98 -20.65 -8.42
C ALA A 144 -9.56 -22.01 -7.85
N GLU A 145 -8.63 -22.69 -8.54
CA GLU A 145 -8.06 -23.96 -8.08
C GLU A 145 -7.36 -23.81 -6.72
N LEU A 146 -6.61 -22.73 -6.53
CA LEU A 146 -5.95 -22.45 -5.25
C LEU A 146 -6.98 -22.19 -4.13
N HIS A 147 -8.08 -21.48 -4.42
CA HIS A 147 -9.13 -21.22 -3.45
C HIS A 147 -9.82 -22.53 -3.01
N ASP A 148 -10.05 -23.45 -3.94
CA ASP A 148 -10.59 -24.79 -3.66
C ASP A 148 -9.64 -25.67 -2.84
N VAL A 149 -8.33 -25.61 -3.12
CA VAL A 149 -7.35 -26.34 -2.31
C VAL A 149 -7.30 -25.78 -0.88
N ILE A 150 -7.28 -24.45 -0.74
CA ILE A 150 -7.24 -23.80 0.58
C ILE A 150 -8.52 -24.11 1.37
N SER A 151 -9.69 -24.04 0.74
CA SER A 151 -10.97 -24.34 1.39
C SER A 151 -11.04 -25.79 1.86
N THR A 152 -10.56 -26.73 1.03
CA THR A 152 -10.47 -28.15 1.37
C THR A 152 -9.56 -28.38 2.58
N VAL A 153 -8.39 -27.73 2.61
CA VAL A 153 -7.45 -27.83 3.74
C VAL A 153 -8.03 -27.24 5.03
N LEU A 154 -8.83 -26.18 4.93
CA LEU A 154 -9.51 -25.55 6.06
C LEU A 154 -10.77 -26.29 6.53
N GLY A 155 -11.09 -27.44 5.93
CA GLY A 155 -12.24 -28.27 6.30
C GLY A 155 -13.55 -27.90 5.62
N GLY A 156 -13.50 -27.19 4.49
CA GLY A 156 -14.65 -26.93 3.64
C GLY A 156 -15.23 -28.23 3.07
N ALA A 157 -16.57 -28.30 2.98
CA ALA A 157 -17.25 -29.40 2.32
C ALA A 157 -16.94 -29.39 0.81
N GLY A 158 -16.80 -30.57 0.20
CA GLY A 158 -16.29 -30.77 -1.17
C GLY A 158 -17.14 -30.23 -2.33
N ASP A 159 -18.10 -29.35 -2.06
CA ASP A 159 -18.74 -28.54 -3.08
C ASP A 159 -17.85 -27.29 -3.28
N GLY A 160 -17.21 -27.17 -4.45
CA GLY A 160 -16.22 -26.14 -4.75
C GLY A 160 -16.65 -24.72 -4.32
N VAL A 161 -15.69 -23.92 -3.85
CA VAL A 161 -15.97 -22.60 -3.29
C VAL A 161 -16.15 -21.61 -4.42
N GLY A 162 -17.36 -21.05 -4.53
CA GLY A 162 -17.67 -20.03 -5.53
C GLY A 162 -16.91 -18.71 -5.30
N PRO A 163 -16.76 -17.88 -6.36
CA PRO A 163 -16.14 -16.58 -6.24
C PRO A 163 -16.98 -15.64 -5.36
N MET A 164 -16.29 -14.85 -4.54
CA MET A 164 -16.88 -13.73 -3.81
C MET A 164 -17.18 -12.59 -4.78
N ASP A 165 -18.24 -11.82 -4.50
CA ASP A 165 -18.54 -10.64 -5.29
C ASP A 165 -17.40 -9.60 -5.15
N PRO A 166 -17.10 -8.84 -6.23
CA PRO A 166 -16.01 -7.87 -6.22
C PRO A 166 -16.10 -6.85 -5.09
N GLU A 167 -17.30 -6.36 -4.73
CA GLU A 167 -17.46 -5.34 -3.70
C GLU A 167 -17.06 -5.86 -2.31
N SER A 168 -17.55 -7.05 -1.95
CA SER A 168 -17.18 -7.72 -0.70
C SER A 168 -15.69 -8.05 -0.63
N ALA A 169 -15.12 -8.52 -1.75
CA ALA A 169 -13.69 -8.81 -1.81
C ALA A 169 -12.84 -7.53 -1.63
N ARG A 170 -13.26 -6.38 -2.19
CA ARG A 170 -12.61 -5.08 -1.98
C ARG A 170 -12.72 -4.62 -0.54
N ALA A 171 -13.90 -4.74 0.06
CA ALA A 171 -14.14 -4.37 1.44
C ALA A 171 -13.25 -5.17 2.41
N LEU A 172 -13.15 -6.49 2.19
CA LEU A 172 -12.29 -7.36 3.00
C LEU A 172 -10.80 -7.00 2.85
N CYS A 173 -10.34 -6.77 1.62
CA CYS A 173 -8.98 -6.32 1.34
C CYS A 173 -8.67 -4.98 2.02
N ALA A 174 -9.62 -4.04 2.01
CA ALA A 174 -9.48 -2.75 2.66
C ALA A 174 -9.36 -2.86 4.19
N LEU A 175 -10.18 -3.72 4.82
CA LEU A 175 -10.08 -3.97 6.26
C LEU A 175 -8.76 -4.61 6.65
N ILE A 176 -8.29 -5.60 5.88
CA ILE A 176 -7.02 -6.27 6.15
C ILE A 176 -5.86 -5.30 6.02
N LEU A 177 -5.82 -4.50 4.94
CA LEU A 177 -4.73 -3.56 4.71
C LEU A 177 -4.72 -2.43 5.74
N ALA A 178 -5.90 -1.87 6.07
CA ALA A 178 -6.03 -0.89 7.15
C ALA A 178 -5.56 -1.47 8.49
N GLY A 179 -5.93 -2.72 8.81
CA GLY A 179 -5.46 -3.42 10.00
C GLY A 179 -3.93 -3.63 10.03
N MET A 180 -3.33 -4.00 8.90
CA MET A 180 -1.88 -4.13 8.77
C MET A 180 -1.17 -2.80 9.04
N PHE A 181 -1.66 -1.70 8.47
CA PHE A 181 -1.07 -0.37 8.63
C PHE A 181 -1.28 0.16 10.04
N SER A 182 -2.46 0.00 10.63
CA SER A 182 -2.70 0.34 12.04
C SER A 182 -1.81 -0.48 12.99
N THR A 183 -1.62 -1.78 12.73
CA THR A 183 -0.72 -2.62 13.53
C THR A 183 0.73 -2.13 13.46
N ARG A 184 1.17 -1.68 12.29
CA ARG A 184 2.47 -1.01 12.13
C ARG A 184 2.55 0.24 13.01
N THR A 185 1.56 1.12 12.97
CA THR A 185 1.54 2.34 13.80
C THR A 185 1.60 2.02 15.30
N VAL A 186 0.87 0.98 15.73
CA VAL A 186 0.90 0.51 17.12
C VAL A 186 2.29 -0.01 17.51
N LYS A 187 2.99 -0.72 16.62
CA LYS A 187 4.35 -1.20 16.91
C LYS A 187 5.36 -0.05 17.00
N ASP A 188 5.28 0.92 16.10
CA ASP A 188 6.23 2.01 16.01
C ASP A 188 6.03 3.07 17.12
N PHE A 189 4.77 3.40 17.43
CA PHE A 189 4.46 4.47 18.38
C PHE A 189 3.86 3.99 19.71
N GLY A 190 3.36 2.75 19.79
CA GLY A 190 2.71 2.22 20.99
C GLY A 190 3.67 1.97 22.16
N LEU A 191 4.94 1.62 21.89
CA LEU A 191 5.97 1.49 22.94
C LEU A 191 6.34 2.85 23.54
N ILE A 192 6.41 3.89 22.71
CA ILE A 192 6.65 5.28 23.14
C ILE A 192 5.47 5.77 23.97
N TRP A 193 4.23 5.47 23.54
CA TRP A 193 3.03 5.81 24.29
C TRP A 193 3.00 5.12 25.68
N LYS A 194 3.25 3.81 25.74
CA LYS A 194 3.31 3.07 27.02
C LYS A 194 4.36 3.63 27.97
N ARG A 195 5.53 4.00 27.45
CA ARG A 195 6.61 4.59 28.26
C ARG A 195 6.25 5.98 28.79
N ASN A 196 5.67 6.85 27.97
CA ASN A 196 5.22 8.18 28.38
C ASN A 196 4.10 8.13 29.42
N VAL A 197 3.16 7.18 29.29
CA VAL A 197 2.11 6.97 30.29
C VAL A 197 2.70 6.44 31.60
N ALA A 198 3.63 5.48 31.54
CA ALA A 198 4.28 4.94 32.72
C ALA A 198 5.15 5.99 33.46
N GLU A 199 5.81 6.90 32.75
CA GLU A 199 6.54 8.03 33.36
C GLU A 199 5.58 9.03 34.02
N LYS A 200 4.44 9.36 33.40
CA LYS A 200 3.43 10.25 34.00
C LYS A 200 2.82 9.69 35.30
N ILE A 201 2.60 8.37 35.35
CA ILE A 201 2.06 7.70 36.55
C ILE A 201 3.07 7.70 37.71
N LYS A 202 4.38 7.71 37.43
CA LYS A 202 5.44 7.73 38.47
C LYS A 202 5.68 9.11 39.09
N ILE A 203 5.19 10.17 38.47
CA ILE A 203 5.41 11.57 38.89
C ILE A 203 4.23 12.09 39.74
N GLN A 204 3.10 11.36 39.78
CA GLN A 204 1.99 11.57 40.71
C GLN A 204 2.16 10.72 41.96
#